data_AF-X0X1J7-F1
#
_entry.id   AF-X0X1J7-F1
#
_cell.length_a   1.000
_cell.length_b   1.000
_cell.length_c   1.000
_cell.angle_alpha   90.00
_cell.angle_beta   90.00
_cell.angle_gamma   90.00
#
_symmetry.space_group_name_H-M   'P 1'
#
loop_
_entity.id
_entity.type
_entity.pdbx_description
1 polymer ?
#
loop_
_entity_poly.entity_id
_entity_poly.type
_entity_poly.pdbx_seq_one_letter_code
_entity_poly.pdbx_strand_id
1 'polypeptide(L)'
;LFNVIALVFTAGGYMKSVGEIVNTPALRNLNAEMSPNLPREEHLLKAAFIAPERIKEVRNQLRLSGFSEDSIDLMFISNYALYDVNTVRDLYLRKAIDTDMMFVRMREIGFTDTRTKEIVQSWELIPGPSDLFHLVAKEAFEPGMIKEMGLDVEFPEEQVKWLEAQGLSRYWAEKYWAAHWDIPSLGQGFDMLHRRVSHGVSVIDEAQLDMLYRAAEIPPFWRDKLTAIAYNPFTRVDVRRMHDIGVLNE
;
A
#
# COMPACT_ATOMS: atom_id res chain seq x y z
N LEU A 1 48.68 69.91 -28.76
CA LEU A 1 47.79 68.99 -28.02
C LEU A 1 46.52 68.60 -28.79
N PHE A 2 45.93 69.46 -29.64
CA PHE A 2 44.64 69.20 -30.28
C PHE A 2 44.59 68.02 -31.28
N ASN A 3 45.67 67.76 -32.04
CA ASN A 3 45.67 66.70 -33.06
C ASN A 3 45.75 65.26 -32.50
N VAL A 4 46.27 65.08 -31.28
CA VAL A 4 46.37 63.75 -30.64
C VAL A 4 45.03 63.33 -30.03
N ILE A 5 44.25 64.29 -29.52
CA ILE A 5 42.92 64.05 -28.95
C ILE A 5 41.94 63.63 -30.05
N ALA A 6 41.97 64.27 -31.22
CA ALA A 6 41.10 63.92 -32.34
C ALA A 6 41.30 62.46 -32.82
N LEU A 7 42.55 61.98 -32.88
CA LEU A 7 42.88 60.63 -33.34
C LEU A 7 42.35 59.54 -32.38
N VAL A 8 42.43 59.79 -31.08
CA VAL A 8 41.92 58.87 -30.03
C VAL A 8 40.39 58.79 -30.05
N PHE A 9 39.70 59.91 -30.30
CA PHE A 9 38.25 59.92 -30.45
C PHE A 9 37.78 59.18 -31.71
N THR A 10 38.49 59.32 -32.83
CA THR A 10 38.16 58.58 -34.07
C THR A 10 38.43 57.08 -33.95
N ALA A 11 39.53 56.67 -33.29
CA ALA A 11 39.84 55.26 -33.07
C ALA A 11 38.86 54.61 -32.07
N GLY A 12 38.48 55.34 -31.01
CA GLY A 12 37.47 54.89 -30.04
C GLY A 12 36.07 54.76 -30.67
N GLY A 13 35.68 55.67 -31.57
CA GLY A 13 34.44 55.58 -32.34
C GLY A 13 34.43 54.40 -33.31
N TYR A 14 35.55 54.14 -34.00
CA TYR A 14 35.68 53.00 -34.92
C TYR A 14 35.64 51.66 -34.16
N MET A 15 36.37 51.53 -33.04
CA MET A 15 36.31 50.34 -32.18
C MET A 15 34.91 50.12 -31.57
N LYS A 16 34.20 51.20 -31.21
CA LYS A 16 32.82 51.11 -30.72
C LYS A 16 31.86 50.66 -31.83
N SER A 17 32.00 51.19 -33.05
CA SER A 17 31.20 50.74 -34.20
C SER A 17 31.50 49.30 -34.61
N VAL A 18 32.76 48.85 -34.54
CA VAL A 18 33.14 47.45 -34.80
C VAL A 18 32.62 46.53 -33.68
N GLY A 19 32.70 46.96 -32.41
CA GLY A 19 32.12 46.23 -31.27
C GLY A 19 30.58 46.16 -31.31
N GLU A 20 29.92 47.19 -31.83
CA GLU A 20 28.47 47.19 -32.08
C GLU A 20 28.10 46.27 -33.25
N ILE A 21 28.91 46.22 -34.32
CA ILE A 21 28.74 45.28 -35.44
C ILE A 21 28.81 43.83 -34.95
N VAL A 22 29.79 43.49 -34.12
CA VAL A 22 30.00 42.13 -33.54
C VAL A 22 28.78 41.62 -32.75
N ASN A 23 27.92 42.52 -32.24
CA ASN A 23 26.73 42.17 -31.47
C ASN A 23 25.39 42.40 -32.20
N THR A 24 25.41 42.61 -33.52
CA THR A 24 24.17 42.78 -34.30
C THR A 24 23.39 41.45 -34.43
N PRO A 25 22.04 41.50 -34.47
CA PRO A 25 21.22 40.33 -34.80
C PRO A 25 21.63 39.66 -36.11
N ALA A 26 22.08 40.44 -37.10
CA ALA A 26 22.56 39.92 -38.38
C ALA A 26 23.80 39.01 -38.22
N LEU A 27 24.81 39.44 -37.46
CA LEU A 27 25.98 38.60 -37.17
C LEU A 27 25.65 37.42 -36.26
N ARG A 28 24.70 37.55 -35.33
CA ARG A 28 24.20 36.42 -34.53
C ARG A 28 23.48 35.38 -35.39
N ASN A 29 22.65 35.82 -36.34
CA ASN A 29 21.97 34.93 -37.29
C ASN A 29 22.98 34.25 -38.22
N LEU A 30 23.96 35.01 -38.73
CA LEU A 30 25.00 34.48 -39.60
C LEU A 30 25.93 33.50 -38.86
N ASN A 31 26.26 33.77 -37.58
CA ASN A 31 26.95 32.82 -36.72
C ASN A 31 26.09 31.60 -36.39
N ALA A 32 24.78 31.74 -36.22
CA ALA A 32 23.87 30.61 -36.02
C ALA A 32 23.76 29.72 -37.28
N GLU A 33 23.92 30.29 -38.47
CA GLU A 33 23.96 29.55 -39.74
C GLU A 33 25.33 28.92 -40.02
N MET A 34 26.42 29.62 -39.70
CA MET A 34 27.80 29.21 -40.04
C MET A 34 28.47 28.33 -38.97
N SER A 35 28.15 28.57 -37.70
CA SER A 35 28.67 27.86 -36.53
C SER A 35 27.55 27.65 -35.50
N PRO A 36 26.49 26.88 -35.85
CA PRO A 36 25.38 26.65 -34.94
C PRO A 36 25.88 26.05 -33.63
N ASN A 37 25.50 26.66 -32.50
CA ASN A 37 25.59 25.99 -31.22
C ASN A 37 24.63 24.79 -31.25
N LEU A 38 25.18 23.59 -31.31
CA LEU A 38 24.37 22.38 -31.25
C LEU A 38 23.66 22.33 -29.89
N PRO A 39 22.35 22.02 -29.85
CA PRO A 39 21.68 21.77 -28.60
C PRO A 39 22.36 20.63 -27.86
N ARG A 40 22.47 20.72 -26.53
CA ARG A 40 23.00 19.62 -25.72
C ARG A 40 22.18 18.36 -25.92
N GLU A 41 22.85 17.21 -25.83
CA GLU A 41 22.29 15.89 -26.05
C GLU A 41 21.09 15.62 -25.13
N GLU A 42 21.20 16.03 -23.87
CA GLU A 42 20.14 15.93 -22.86
C GLU A 42 18.83 16.61 -23.30
N HIS A 43 18.92 17.76 -23.98
CA HIS A 43 17.77 18.50 -24.48
C HIS A 43 17.18 17.87 -25.74
N LEU A 44 18.05 17.33 -26.60
CA LEU A 44 17.65 16.59 -27.80
C LEU A 44 16.87 15.33 -27.44
N LEU A 45 17.35 14.53 -26.48
CA LEU A 45 16.65 13.33 -26.00
C LEU A 45 15.29 13.68 -25.40
N LYS A 46 15.23 14.69 -24.53
CA LYS A 46 13.94 15.17 -23.96
C LYS A 46 12.97 15.62 -25.04
N ALA A 47 13.45 16.34 -26.06
CA ALA A 47 12.61 16.78 -27.17
C ALA A 47 12.03 15.60 -27.95
N ALA A 48 12.80 14.52 -28.17
CA ALA A 48 12.28 13.34 -28.85
C ALA A 48 11.20 12.60 -28.04
N PHE A 49 11.25 12.60 -26.71
CA PHE A 49 10.18 12.03 -25.88
C PHE A 49 8.92 12.88 -25.85
N ILE A 50 9.05 14.21 -25.89
CA ILE A 50 7.91 15.14 -25.92
C ILE A 50 7.26 15.20 -27.31
N ALA A 51 8.06 15.09 -28.37
CA ALA A 51 7.64 15.19 -29.77
C ALA A 51 8.17 14.01 -30.60
N PRO A 52 7.59 12.80 -30.45
CA PRO A 52 8.06 11.59 -31.13
C PRO A 52 8.07 11.69 -32.66
N GLU A 53 7.20 12.51 -33.25
CA GLU A 53 7.16 12.79 -34.68
C GLU A 53 8.46 13.44 -35.20
N ARG A 54 9.22 14.11 -34.32
CA ARG A 54 10.50 14.75 -34.65
C ARG A 54 11.71 13.87 -34.39
N ILE A 55 11.53 12.59 -34.03
CA ILE A 55 12.63 11.70 -33.64
C ILE A 55 13.71 11.58 -34.73
N LYS A 56 13.32 11.61 -36.02
CA LYS A 56 14.27 11.57 -37.14
C LYS A 56 15.20 12.78 -37.16
N GLU A 57 14.65 13.98 -36.88
CA GLU A 57 15.42 15.22 -36.81
C GLU A 57 16.36 15.20 -35.61
N VAL A 58 15.87 14.74 -34.45
CA VAL A 58 16.67 14.61 -33.23
C VAL A 58 17.84 13.65 -33.43
N ARG A 59 17.59 12.45 -33.98
CA ARG A 59 18.64 11.48 -34.28
C ARG A 59 19.68 12.06 -35.24
N ASN A 60 19.25 12.80 -36.27
CA ASN A 60 20.18 13.46 -37.19
C ASN A 60 21.06 14.50 -36.48
N GLN A 61 20.50 15.30 -35.56
CA GLN A 61 21.29 16.25 -34.76
C GLN A 61 22.31 15.53 -33.87
N LEU A 62 21.92 14.44 -33.22
CA LEU A 62 22.84 13.63 -32.41
C LEU A 62 23.97 13.01 -33.27
N ARG A 63 23.67 12.57 -34.50
CA ARG A 63 24.71 12.12 -35.43
C ARG A 63 25.68 13.24 -35.80
N LEU A 64 25.18 14.45 -36.05
CA LEU A 64 26.02 15.62 -36.35
C LEU A 64 26.89 16.01 -35.15
N SER A 65 26.43 15.74 -33.92
CA SER A 65 27.23 15.84 -32.69
C SER A 65 28.28 14.73 -32.52
N GLY A 66 28.37 13.77 -33.45
CA GLY A 66 29.40 12.75 -33.49
C GLY A 66 29.03 11.39 -32.87
N PHE A 67 27.78 11.17 -32.49
CA PHE A 67 27.33 9.88 -31.94
C PHE A 67 27.03 8.86 -33.04
N SER A 68 27.43 7.59 -32.83
CA SER A 68 27.02 6.47 -33.68
C SER A 68 25.53 6.15 -33.46
N GLU A 69 24.89 5.46 -34.42
CA GLU A 69 23.51 4.97 -34.25
C GLU A 69 23.36 4.11 -32.98
N ASP A 70 24.31 3.21 -32.73
CA ASP A 70 24.32 2.38 -31.51
C ASP A 70 24.40 3.24 -30.23
N SER A 71 25.21 4.31 -30.24
CA SER A 71 25.31 5.22 -29.10
C SER A 71 24.00 5.98 -28.88
N ILE A 72 23.37 6.43 -29.97
CA ILE A 72 22.07 7.10 -29.94
C ILE A 72 21.02 6.16 -29.35
N ASP A 73 20.98 4.90 -29.76
CA ASP A 73 20.03 3.92 -29.23
C ASP A 73 20.23 3.70 -27.71
N LEU A 74 21.47 3.58 -27.24
CA LEU A 74 21.77 3.50 -25.81
C LEU A 74 21.38 4.76 -25.05
N MET A 75 21.53 5.94 -25.66
CA MET A 75 21.09 7.21 -25.07
C MET A 75 19.56 7.25 -24.90
N PHE A 76 18.80 6.77 -25.89
CA PHE A 76 17.34 6.68 -25.78
C PHE A 76 16.92 5.68 -24.70
N ILE A 77 17.51 4.48 -24.68
CA ILE A 77 17.20 3.45 -23.69
C ILE A 77 17.49 3.95 -22.26
N SER A 78 18.63 4.60 -22.06
CA SER A 78 19.03 5.12 -20.74
C SER A 78 18.21 6.31 -20.24
N ASN A 79 17.52 7.02 -21.14
CA ASN A 79 16.68 8.18 -20.79
C ASN A 79 15.19 7.86 -20.73
N TYR A 80 14.79 6.60 -20.97
CA TYR A 80 13.39 6.21 -20.85
C TYR A 80 12.95 6.28 -19.39
N ALA A 81 11.76 6.83 -19.14
CA ALA A 81 11.19 6.87 -17.79
C ALA A 81 10.79 5.45 -17.37
N LEU A 82 11.40 4.96 -16.30
CA LEU A 82 11.13 3.63 -15.76
C LEU A 82 10.12 3.72 -14.62
N TYR A 83 9.41 2.63 -14.37
CA TYR A 83 8.60 2.50 -13.17
C TYR A 83 9.49 2.45 -11.92
N ASP A 84 8.94 2.72 -10.75
CA ASP A 84 9.58 2.35 -9.49
C ASP A 84 9.11 0.96 -9.03
N VAL A 85 9.78 0.39 -8.03
CA VAL A 85 9.46 -0.94 -7.50
C VAL A 85 8.00 -1.06 -7.04
N ASN A 86 7.44 -0.01 -6.40
CA ASN A 86 6.06 -0.08 -5.89
C ASN A 86 5.05 -0.03 -7.04
N THR A 87 5.33 0.74 -8.11
CA THR A 87 4.48 0.72 -9.31
C THR A 87 4.49 -0.67 -9.95
N VAL A 88 5.66 -1.31 -10.07
CA VAL A 88 5.73 -2.69 -10.61
C VAL A 88 4.98 -3.68 -9.72
N ARG A 89 5.14 -3.59 -8.39
CA ARG A 89 4.38 -4.38 -7.42
C ARG A 89 2.88 -4.22 -7.63
N ASP A 90 2.39 -2.99 -7.66
CA ASP A 90 0.96 -2.70 -7.78
C ASP A 90 0.39 -3.22 -9.10
N LEU A 91 1.10 -3.07 -10.22
CA LEU A 91 0.69 -3.63 -11.51
C LEU A 91 0.62 -5.16 -11.46
N TYR A 92 1.57 -5.81 -10.81
CA TYR A 92 1.61 -7.26 -10.66
C TYR A 92 0.49 -7.78 -9.74
N LEU A 93 0.31 -7.18 -8.57
CA LEU A 93 -0.76 -7.54 -7.62
C LEU A 93 -2.15 -7.37 -8.24
N ARG A 94 -2.34 -6.30 -9.03
CA ARG A 94 -3.59 -6.02 -9.77
C ARG A 94 -3.75 -6.84 -11.05
N LYS A 95 -2.84 -7.76 -11.34
CA LYS A 95 -2.84 -8.62 -12.54
C LYS A 95 -2.83 -7.84 -13.86
N ALA A 96 -2.34 -6.60 -13.85
CA ALA A 96 -2.15 -5.80 -15.06
C ALA A 96 -0.92 -6.25 -15.87
N ILE A 97 0.03 -6.89 -15.20
CA ILE A 97 1.17 -7.58 -15.80
C ILE A 97 1.29 -8.98 -15.21
N ASP A 98 1.81 -9.91 -16.00
CA ASP A 98 2.14 -11.26 -15.54
C ASP A 98 3.55 -11.33 -14.92
N THR A 99 3.95 -12.53 -14.50
CA THR A 99 5.26 -12.76 -13.88
C THR A 99 6.40 -12.43 -14.83
N ASP A 100 6.34 -12.85 -16.09
CA ASP A 100 7.43 -12.63 -17.05
C ASP A 100 7.64 -11.13 -17.30
N MET A 101 6.55 -10.39 -17.48
CA MET A 101 6.58 -8.95 -17.64
C MET A 101 7.03 -8.25 -16.36
N MET A 102 6.64 -8.73 -15.18
CA MET A 102 7.15 -8.23 -13.90
C MET A 102 8.68 -8.34 -13.82
N PHE A 103 9.27 -9.49 -14.19
CA PHE A 103 10.73 -9.63 -14.24
C PHE A 103 11.39 -8.73 -15.30
N VAL A 104 10.74 -8.48 -16.43
CA VAL A 104 11.20 -7.47 -17.41
C VAL A 104 11.26 -6.08 -16.75
N ARG A 105 10.17 -5.63 -16.10
CA ARG A 105 10.12 -4.32 -15.45
C ARG A 105 11.13 -4.18 -14.31
N MET A 106 11.33 -5.24 -13.53
CA MET A 106 12.33 -5.25 -12.46
C MET A 106 13.76 -5.16 -13.01
N ARG A 107 14.06 -5.81 -14.15
CA ARG A 107 15.37 -5.66 -14.82
C ARG A 107 15.60 -4.26 -15.37
N GLU A 108 14.58 -3.64 -15.95
CA GLU A 108 14.67 -2.26 -16.45
C GLU A 108 15.15 -1.31 -15.35
N ILE A 109 14.66 -1.48 -14.11
CA ILE A 109 15.03 -0.65 -12.95
C ILE A 109 16.30 -1.12 -12.22
N GLY A 110 17.04 -2.09 -12.78
CA GLY A 110 18.33 -2.54 -12.29
C GLY A 110 18.32 -3.70 -11.28
N PHE A 111 17.18 -4.37 -11.07
CA PHE A 111 17.14 -5.59 -10.26
C PHE A 111 17.56 -6.81 -11.10
N THR A 112 18.35 -7.69 -10.48
CA THR A 112 18.62 -9.02 -11.06
C THR A 112 17.43 -9.94 -10.79
N ASP A 113 17.31 -11.04 -11.54
CA ASP A 113 16.28 -12.05 -11.30
C ASP A 113 16.35 -12.62 -9.87
N THR A 114 17.57 -12.78 -9.32
CA THR A 114 17.77 -13.21 -7.93
C THR A 114 17.15 -12.22 -6.94
N ARG A 115 17.48 -10.93 -7.04
CA ARG A 115 16.92 -9.90 -6.15
C ARG A 115 15.42 -9.70 -6.36
N THR A 116 14.95 -9.91 -7.58
CA THR A 116 13.51 -9.88 -7.90
C THR A 116 12.77 -10.98 -7.15
N LYS A 117 13.30 -12.22 -7.15
CA LYS A 117 12.71 -13.32 -6.39
C LYS A 117 12.66 -13.05 -4.88
N GLU A 118 13.68 -12.39 -4.34
CA GLU A 118 13.76 -12.00 -2.92
C GLU A 118 12.73 -10.92 -2.58
N ILE A 119 12.68 -9.82 -3.34
CA ILE A 119 11.81 -8.68 -3.02
C ILE A 119 10.33 -9.00 -3.22
N VAL A 120 9.97 -9.85 -4.17
CA VAL A 120 8.58 -10.28 -4.39
C VAL A 120 7.99 -10.95 -3.13
N GLN A 121 8.82 -11.61 -2.30
CA GLN A 121 8.36 -12.20 -1.03
C GLN A 121 7.82 -11.14 -0.05
N SER A 122 8.20 -9.87 -0.20
CA SER A 122 7.74 -8.76 0.65
C SER A 122 6.45 -8.08 0.15
N TRP A 123 5.92 -8.50 -1.00
CA TRP A 123 4.76 -7.87 -1.61
C TRP A 123 3.43 -8.39 -1.07
N GLU A 124 3.41 -9.62 -0.56
CA GLU A 124 2.26 -10.10 0.20
C GLU A 124 2.24 -9.43 1.57
N LEU A 125 1.10 -8.87 1.93
CA LEU A 125 0.88 -8.20 3.20
C LEU A 125 0.68 -9.26 4.28
N ILE A 126 1.52 -9.17 5.31
CA ILE A 126 1.36 -9.93 6.56
C ILE A 126 0.81 -8.96 7.60
N PRO A 127 -0.26 -9.32 8.34
CA PRO A 127 -0.77 -8.53 9.45
C PRO A 127 0.33 -8.13 10.43
N GLY A 128 0.23 -6.91 10.98
CA GLY A 128 1.19 -6.46 11.99
C GLY A 128 1.05 -7.24 13.30
N PRO A 129 2.02 -7.15 14.22
CA PRO A 129 1.97 -7.89 15.49
C PRO A 129 0.67 -7.65 16.28
N SER A 130 0.17 -6.41 16.32
CA SER A 130 -1.09 -6.09 17.01
C SER A 130 -2.29 -6.80 16.40
N ASP A 131 -2.37 -6.82 15.08
CA ASP A 131 -3.46 -7.51 14.37
C ASP A 131 -3.36 -9.02 14.58
N LEU A 132 -2.16 -9.59 14.54
CA LEU A 132 -1.95 -11.02 14.81
C LEU A 132 -2.44 -11.40 16.21
N PHE A 133 -2.15 -10.61 17.24
CA PHE A 133 -2.69 -10.85 18.58
C PHE A 133 -4.21 -10.70 18.64
N HIS A 134 -4.78 -9.73 17.94
CA HIS A 134 -6.22 -9.56 17.84
C HIS A 134 -6.91 -10.75 17.15
N LEU A 135 -6.34 -11.25 16.06
CA LEU A 135 -6.83 -12.43 15.34
C LEU A 135 -6.81 -13.69 16.22
N VAL A 136 -5.75 -13.87 17.03
CA VAL A 136 -5.68 -14.96 18.02
C VAL A 136 -6.76 -14.81 19.08
N ALA A 137 -6.91 -13.61 19.66
CA ALA A 137 -7.93 -13.31 20.67
C ALA A 137 -9.37 -13.53 20.17
N LYS A 138 -9.58 -13.35 18.88
CA LYS A 138 -10.88 -13.56 18.23
C LYS A 138 -11.06 -14.97 17.64
N GLU A 139 -10.26 -15.94 18.09
CA GLU A 139 -10.36 -17.35 17.70
C GLU A 139 -10.18 -17.61 16.19
N ALA A 140 -9.62 -16.67 15.44
CA ALA A 140 -9.50 -16.77 13.98
C ALA A 140 -8.55 -17.89 13.53
N PHE A 141 -7.74 -18.44 14.43
CA PHE A 141 -6.83 -19.57 14.15
C PHE A 141 -7.35 -20.91 14.64
N GLU A 142 -8.53 -20.97 15.26
CA GLU A 142 -9.05 -22.16 15.92
C GLU A 142 -10.21 -22.77 15.11
N PRO A 143 -9.98 -23.81 14.27
CA PRO A 143 -11.01 -24.31 13.36
C PRO A 143 -12.27 -24.82 14.06
N GLY A 144 -12.12 -25.37 15.27
CA GLY A 144 -13.25 -25.79 16.10
C GLY A 144 -14.15 -24.61 16.48
N MET A 145 -13.55 -23.49 16.91
CA MET A 145 -14.29 -22.27 17.28
C MET A 145 -14.90 -21.57 16.07
N ILE A 146 -14.17 -21.51 14.95
CA ILE A 146 -14.70 -20.96 13.69
C ILE A 146 -15.97 -21.68 13.29
N LYS A 147 -15.96 -23.01 13.31
CA LYS A 147 -17.13 -23.82 12.96
C LYS A 147 -18.27 -23.67 13.98
N GLU A 148 -17.95 -23.72 15.27
CA GLU A 148 -18.95 -23.66 16.35
C GLU A 148 -19.66 -22.31 16.41
N MET A 149 -18.92 -21.21 16.23
CA MET A 149 -19.46 -19.85 16.25
C MET A 149 -19.88 -19.34 14.85
N GLY A 150 -19.58 -20.10 13.79
CA GLY A 150 -19.84 -19.69 12.40
C GLY A 150 -19.04 -18.47 11.97
N LEU A 151 -17.78 -18.34 12.36
CA LEU A 151 -16.99 -17.11 12.12
C LEU A 151 -16.61 -16.90 10.65
N ASP A 152 -16.64 -17.95 9.83
CA ASP A 152 -16.32 -17.94 8.40
C ASP A 152 -17.55 -17.75 7.49
N VAL A 153 -18.76 -17.71 8.06
CA VAL A 153 -19.99 -17.53 7.29
C VAL A 153 -20.08 -16.11 6.71
N GLU A 154 -20.86 -15.97 5.65
CA GLU A 154 -21.12 -14.67 5.00
C GLU A 154 -19.89 -13.95 4.43
N PHE A 155 -18.75 -14.64 4.27
CA PHE A 155 -17.53 -14.07 3.66
C PHE A 155 -17.80 -13.53 2.24
N PRO A 156 -17.65 -12.21 2.00
CA PRO A 156 -17.92 -11.60 0.71
C PRO A 156 -16.85 -11.95 -0.35
N GLU A 157 -17.09 -12.97 -1.17
CA GLU A 157 -16.12 -13.40 -2.21
C GLU A 157 -15.72 -12.27 -3.18
N GLU A 158 -16.60 -11.31 -3.44
CA GLU A 158 -16.30 -10.17 -4.33
C GLU A 158 -15.18 -9.26 -3.81
N GLN A 159 -14.90 -9.27 -2.51
CA GLN A 159 -13.85 -8.44 -1.91
C GLN A 159 -12.45 -9.03 -2.11
N VAL A 160 -12.33 -10.34 -2.34
CA VAL A 160 -11.04 -11.06 -2.44
C VAL A 160 -10.16 -10.43 -3.52
N LYS A 161 -10.72 -10.12 -4.69
CA LYS A 161 -9.97 -9.50 -5.79
C LYS A 161 -9.33 -8.16 -5.39
N TRP A 162 -9.99 -7.39 -4.53
CA TRP A 162 -9.52 -6.08 -4.09
C TRP A 162 -8.48 -6.22 -2.97
N LEU A 163 -8.67 -7.16 -2.06
CA LEU A 163 -7.72 -7.47 -1.00
C LEU A 163 -6.41 -8.03 -1.58
N GLU A 164 -6.48 -8.97 -2.52
CA GLU A 164 -5.30 -9.50 -3.22
C GLU A 164 -4.57 -8.42 -4.02
N ALA A 165 -5.32 -7.48 -4.62
CA ALA A 165 -4.75 -6.31 -5.31
C ALA A 165 -4.02 -5.34 -4.36
N GLN A 166 -4.29 -5.41 -3.04
CA GLN A 166 -3.55 -4.71 -1.99
C GLN A 166 -2.43 -5.57 -1.36
N GLY A 167 -2.27 -6.82 -1.82
CA GLY A 167 -1.31 -7.77 -1.29
C GLY A 167 -1.82 -8.61 -0.12
N LEU A 168 -3.06 -8.44 0.34
CA LEU A 168 -3.63 -9.28 1.40
C LEU A 168 -4.14 -10.60 0.79
N SER A 169 -3.49 -11.71 1.11
CA SER A 169 -3.91 -13.02 0.60
C SER A 169 -5.27 -13.45 1.14
N ARG A 170 -5.96 -14.34 0.41
CA ARG A 170 -7.25 -14.90 0.85
C ARG A 170 -7.18 -15.51 2.25
N TYR A 171 -6.07 -16.17 2.58
CA TYR A 171 -5.82 -16.69 3.92
C TYR A 171 -5.97 -15.60 4.99
N TRP A 172 -5.27 -14.48 4.85
CA TRP A 172 -5.36 -13.39 5.82
C TRP A 172 -6.72 -12.69 5.79
N ALA A 173 -7.34 -12.55 4.62
CA ALA A 173 -8.69 -12.01 4.49
C ALA A 173 -9.72 -12.82 5.29
N GLU A 174 -9.66 -14.15 5.19
CA GLU A 174 -10.51 -15.07 5.95
C GLU A 174 -10.24 -14.98 7.46
N LYS A 175 -8.99 -14.75 7.89
CA LYS A 175 -8.67 -14.51 9.31
C LYS A 175 -9.26 -13.21 9.83
N TYR A 176 -9.08 -12.11 9.10
CA TYR A 176 -9.71 -10.85 9.46
C TYR A 176 -11.23 -10.95 9.49
N TRP A 177 -11.82 -11.71 8.56
CA TRP A 177 -13.24 -11.98 8.58
C TRP A 177 -13.64 -12.78 9.82
N ALA A 178 -12.96 -13.88 10.16
CA ALA A 178 -13.29 -14.60 11.38
C ALA A 178 -13.23 -13.73 12.65
N ALA A 179 -12.36 -12.72 12.67
CA ALA A 179 -12.21 -11.79 13.78
C ALA A 179 -13.13 -10.56 13.78
N HIS A 180 -13.87 -10.29 12.69
CA HIS A 180 -14.59 -9.03 12.52
C HIS A 180 -15.87 -8.93 13.37
N TRP A 181 -16.36 -10.05 13.89
CA TRP A 181 -17.62 -10.13 14.60
C TRP A 181 -17.57 -9.46 15.98
N ASP A 182 -18.65 -8.76 16.31
CA ASP A 182 -18.96 -8.38 17.67
C ASP A 182 -19.53 -9.57 18.43
N ILE A 183 -19.08 -9.74 19.67
CA ILE A 183 -19.53 -10.82 20.55
C ILE A 183 -20.57 -10.28 21.55
N PRO A 184 -21.47 -11.14 22.06
CA PRO A 184 -22.37 -10.76 23.13
C PRO A 184 -21.61 -10.22 24.35
N SER A 185 -22.18 -9.23 25.02
CA SER A 185 -21.68 -8.78 26.32
C SER A 185 -21.86 -9.86 27.39
N LEU A 186 -21.07 -9.80 28.47
CA LEU A 186 -21.20 -10.74 29.59
C LEU A 186 -22.60 -10.69 30.24
N GLY A 187 -23.22 -9.51 30.29
CA GLY A 187 -24.60 -9.37 30.77
C GLY A 187 -25.60 -10.11 29.88
N GLN A 188 -25.43 -10.06 28.56
CA GLN A 188 -26.23 -10.88 27.63
C GLN A 188 -25.95 -12.36 27.82
N GLY A 189 -24.69 -12.75 28.09
CA GLY A 189 -24.32 -14.12 28.46
C GLY A 189 -25.09 -14.63 29.67
N PHE A 190 -25.12 -13.86 30.75
CA PHE A 190 -25.89 -14.19 31.96
C PHE A 190 -27.39 -14.24 31.69
N ASP A 191 -27.93 -13.27 30.93
CA ASP A 191 -29.33 -13.29 30.51
C ASP A 191 -29.68 -14.57 29.73
N MET A 192 -28.82 -15.00 28.82
CA MET A 192 -29.00 -16.26 28.07
C MET A 192 -28.89 -17.48 28.98
N LEU A 193 -27.98 -17.48 29.96
CA LEU A 193 -27.86 -18.55 30.95
C LEU A 193 -29.15 -18.69 31.79
N HIS A 194 -29.80 -17.57 32.13
CA HIS A 194 -30.98 -17.58 33.00
C HIS A 194 -32.30 -17.79 32.26
N ARG A 195 -32.41 -17.30 31.02
CA ARG A 195 -33.63 -17.42 30.21
C ARG A 195 -33.83 -18.86 29.77
N ARG A 196 -35.07 -19.34 29.83
CA ARG A 196 -35.43 -20.72 29.52
C ARG A 196 -36.10 -20.81 28.16
N VAL A 197 -35.68 -21.80 27.36
CA VAL A 197 -36.33 -22.17 26.09
C VAL A 197 -37.36 -23.28 26.29
N SER A 198 -37.15 -24.13 27.30
CA SER A 198 -38.12 -25.13 27.76
C SER A 198 -37.92 -25.40 29.25
N HIS A 199 -38.81 -26.21 29.85
CA HIS A 199 -38.71 -26.53 31.27
C HIS A 199 -37.35 -27.17 31.59
N GLY A 200 -36.57 -26.52 32.47
CA GLY A 200 -35.23 -26.97 32.86
C GLY A 200 -34.10 -26.69 31.85
N VAL A 201 -34.37 -26.10 30.69
CA VAL A 201 -33.37 -25.87 29.63
C VAL A 201 -33.17 -24.38 29.40
N SER A 202 -31.94 -23.90 29.62
CA SER A 202 -31.55 -22.51 29.35
C SER A 202 -31.29 -22.25 27.87
N VAL A 203 -31.27 -20.97 27.46
CA VAL A 203 -30.88 -20.58 26.10
C VAL A 203 -29.44 -21.01 25.81
N ILE A 204 -28.54 -20.85 26.79
CA ILE A 204 -27.20 -21.42 26.78
C ILE A 204 -26.91 -22.19 28.07
N ASP A 205 -25.94 -23.10 28.03
CA ASP A 205 -25.38 -23.75 29.21
C ASP A 205 -24.10 -23.06 29.72
N GLU A 206 -23.52 -23.59 30.81
CA GLU A 206 -22.28 -23.06 31.39
C GLU A 206 -21.06 -23.25 30.49
N ALA A 207 -21.04 -24.28 29.63
CA ALA A 207 -19.94 -24.51 28.69
C ALA A 207 -19.94 -23.46 27.58
N GLN A 208 -21.12 -23.12 27.05
CA GLN A 208 -21.32 -22.03 26.10
C GLN A 208 -21.04 -20.66 26.74
N LEU A 209 -21.34 -20.49 28.03
CA LEU A 209 -20.93 -19.29 28.77
C LEU A 209 -19.40 -19.20 28.91
N ASP A 210 -18.70 -20.31 29.16
CA ASP A 210 -17.23 -20.33 29.20
C ASP A 210 -16.61 -20.02 27.82
N MET A 211 -17.22 -20.53 26.74
CA MET A 211 -16.84 -20.15 25.38
C MET A 211 -16.98 -18.64 25.15
N LEU A 212 -18.06 -18.02 25.65
CA LEU A 212 -18.24 -16.58 25.56
C LEU A 212 -17.16 -15.82 26.36
N TYR A 213 -16.80 -16.28 27.56
CA TYR A 213 -15.70 -15.68 28.31
C TYR A 213 -14.38 -15.75 27.57
N ARG A 214 -14.11 -16.88 26.91
CA ARG A 214 -12.92 -17.06 26.09
C ARG A 214 -12.90 -16.05 24.94
N ALA A 215 -13.97 -15.99 24.15
CA ALA A 215 -14.08 -15.04 23.04
C ALA A 215 -14.05 -13.56 23.51
N ALA A 216 -14.49 -13.29 24.75
CA ALA A 216 -14.42 -11.98 25.40
C ALA A 216 -13.08 -11.69 26.09
N GLU A 217 -12.06 -12.53 25.87
CA GLU A 217 -10.71 -12.37 26.41
C GLU A 217 -10.68 -12.28 27.95
N ILE A 218 -11.60 -12.96 28.62
CA ILE A 218 -11.63 -13.04 30.08
C ILE A 218 -10.60 -14.10 30.54
N PRO A 219 -9.62 -13.72 31.38
CA PRO A 219 -8.64 -14.67 31.89
C PRO A 219 -9.30 -15.84 32.64
N PRO A 220 -8.81 -17.09 32.49
CA PRO A 220 -9.37 -18.26 33.17
C PRO A 220 -9.59 -18.08 34.67
N PHE A 221 -8.71 -17.33 35.34
CA PHE A 221 -8.81 -17.00 36.77
C PHE A 221 -10.17 -16.38 37.18
N TRP A 222 -10.80 -15.61 36.29
CA TRP A 222 -12.05 -14.91 36.58
C TRP A 222 -13.30 -15.68 36.18
N ARG A 223 -13.20 -16.66 35.27
CA ARG A 223 -14.36 -17.32 34.67
C ARG A 223 -15.23 -18.02 35.69
N ASP A 224 -14.62 -18.89 36.52
CA ASP A 224 -15.33 -19.58 37.60
C ASP A 224 -15.97 -18.61 38.60
N LYS A 225 -15.31 -17.48 38.87
CA LYS A 225 -15.82 -16.48 39.82
C LYS A 225 -17.02 -15.75 39.27
N LEU A 226 -16.98 -15.40 37.99
CA LEU A 226 -18.08 -14.78 37.27
C LEU A 226 -19.27 -15.73 37.14
N THR A 227 -19.02 -17.00 36.82
CA THR A 227 -20.06 -18.04 36.77
C THR A 227 -20.71 -18.24 38.13
N ALA A 228 -19.94 -18.29 39.21
CA ALA A 228 -20.46 -18.47 40.58
C ALA A 228 -21.40 -17.34 41.02
N ILE A 229 -21.27 -16.14 40.45
CA ILE A 229 -22.13 -14.99 40.75
C ILE A 229 -23.16 -14.71 39.65
N ALA A 230 -23.33 -15.61 38.67
CA ALA A 230 -24.30 -15.42 37.61
C ALA A 230 -25.72 -15.29 38.18
N TYR A 231 -26.08 -16.11 39.17
CA TYR A 231 -27.39 -16.06 39.82
C TYR A 231 -27.41 -15.09 41.00
N ASN A 232 -28.50 -14.31 41.10
CA ASN A 232 -28.74 -13.50 42.28
C ASN A 232 -28.99 -14.38 43.52
N PRO A 233 -28.40 -14.04 44.67
CA PRO A 233 -28.81 -14.64 45.94
C PRO A 233 -30.32 -14.47 46.15
N PHE A 234 -30.98 -15.47 46.73
CA PHE A 234 -32.39 -15.34 47.09
C PHE A 234 -32.60 -14.14 47.99
N THR A 235 -33.58 -13.29 47.64
CA THR A 235 -33.90 -12.16 48.50
C THR A 235 -34.49 -12.67 49.81
N ARG A 236 -34.46 -11.84 50.86
CA ARG A 236 -35.13 -12.16 52.13
C ARG A 236 -36.59 -12.60 51.92
N VAL A 237 -37.29 -12.01 50.95
CA VAL A 237 -38.68 -12.35 50.64
C VAL A 237 -38.78 -13.73 50.00
N ASP A 238 -37.87 -14.07 49.10
CA ASP A 238 -37.83 -15.38 48.45
C ASP A 238 -37.50 -16.48 49.46
N VAL A 239 -36.46 -16.27 50.29
CA VAL A 239 -36.09 -17.21 51.36
C VAL A 239 -37.25 -17.45 52.32
N ARG A 240 -37.95 -16.38 52.74
CA ARG A 240 -39.13 -16.51 53.61
C ARG A 240 -40.24 -17.32 52.93
N ARG A 241 -40.55 -17.03 51.67
CA ARG A 241 -41.57 -17.78 50.91
C ARG A 241 -41.21 -19.24 50.78
N MET A 242 -39.93 -19.55 50.53
CA MET A 242 -39.41 -20.91 50.45
C MET A 242 -39.53 -21.66 51.78
N HIS A 243 -39.25 -20.99 52.91
CA HIS A 243 -39.48 -21.55 54.24
C HIS A 243 -40.97 -21.81 54.52
N ASP A 244 -41.84 -20.83 54.24
CA ASP A 244 -43.28 -20.92 54.49
C ASP A 244 -43.94 -22.09 53.72
N ILE A 245 -43.45 -22.42 52.53
CA ILE A 245 -43.94 -23.55 51.71
C ILE A 245 -43.15 -24.86 51.92
N GLY A 246 -42.21 -24.89 52.87
CA GLY A 246 -41.44 -26.08 53.22
C GLY A 246 -40.35 -26.50 52.22
N VAL A 247 -39.91 -25.61 51.34
CA VAL A 247 -38.78 -25.85 50.42
C VAL A 247 -37.44 -25.74 51.15
N LEU A 248 -37.35 -24.88 52.17
CA LEU A 248 -36.18 -24.73 53.04
C LEU A 248 -36.59 -24.98 54.50
N ASN A 249 -35.70 -25.60 55.29
CA ASN A 249 -35.82 -25.78 56.74
C ASN A 249 -34.65 -25.09 57.47
N GLU A 250 -34.71 -25.06 58.80
CA GLU A 250 -33.72 -24.43 59.70
C GLU A 250 -32.30 -24.98 59.54
#